data_AF-A0A1H3P4X4-F1
#
_entry.id   AF-A0A1H3P4X4-F1
#
_cell.length_a   1.000
_cell.length_b   1.000
_cell.length_c   1.000
_cell.angle_alpha   90.00
_cell.angle_beta   90.00
_cell.angle_gamma   90.00
#
_symmetry.space_group_name_H-M   'P 1'
#
loop_
_entity.id
_entity.type
_entity.pdbx_description
1 polymer ?
#
loop_
_entity_poly.entity_id
_entity_poly.type
_entity_poly.pdbx_seq_one_letter_code
_entity_poly.pdbx_strand_id
1 'polypeptide(L)' 'MLESARKKTSPRRIDLHEVFCAVLYLLKSGCQWRMLPSEFPEWRTVHSYFAIWSELDKDGV' A
#
# COMPACT_ATOMS: atom_id res chain seq x y z
N MET A 1 17.36 -8.76 -31.38
CA MET A 1 16.17 -7.90 -31.51
C MET A 1 15.15 -8.36 -30.48
N LEU A 2 14.58 -7.44 -29.68
CA LEU A 2 13.64 -7.63 -28.55
C LEU A 2 14.23 -7.93 -27.15
N GLU A 3 15.45 -7.49 -26.85
CA GLU A 3 15.82 -7.38 -25.44
C GLU A 3 15.09 -6.19 -24.79
N SER A 4 14.27 -6.52 -23.80
CA SER A 4 14.11 -5.71 -22.60
C SER A 4 13.41 -4.36 -22.76
N ALA A 5 12.45 -4.28 -23.68
CA ALA A 5 11.52 -3.15 -23.82
C ALA A 5 10.44 -3.09 -22.72
N ARG A 6 10.84 -3.28 -21.46
CA ARG A 6 10.06 -2.82 -20.33
C ARG A 6 11.00 -2.22 -19.30
N LYS A 7 11.42 -0.98 -19.59
CA LYS A 7 11.95 -0.05 -18.57
C LYS A 7 11.04 -0.19 -17.36
N LYS A 8 11.59 -0.69 -16.25
CA LYS A 8 10.92 -0.75 -14.95
C LYS A 8 10.60 0.70 -14.58
N THR A 9 9.36 1.11 -14.86
CA THR A 9 8.93 2.51 -14.84
C THR A 9 8.92 2.98 -13.40
N SER A 10 9.96 3.71 -13.01
CA SER A 10 10.23 4.30 -11.69
C SER A 10 10.31 3.31 -10.51
N PRO A 11 11.37 3.34 -9.67
CA PRO A 11 11.27 2.73 -8.35
C PRO A 11 10.06 3.31 -7.62
N ARG A 12 9.29 2.47 -6.93
CA ARG A 12 8.17 2.94 -6.10
C ARG A 12 8.77 3.88 -5.06
N ARG A 13 8.34 5.14 -5.07
CA ARG A 13 8.79 6.14 -4.08
C ARG A 13 8.29 5.85 -2.67
N ILE A 14 7.36 4.91 -2.53
CA ILE A 14 6.70 4.57 -1.27
C ILE A 14 7.11 3.16 -0.88
N ASP A 15 7.64 3.04 0.33
CA ASP A 15 8.01 1.75 0.91
C ASP A 15 6.74 0.98 1.29
N LEU A 16 6.63 -0.26 0.81
CA LEU A 16 5.48 -1.12 1.13
C LEU A 16 5.44 -1.48 2.62
N HIS A 17 6.59 -1.51 3.28
CA HIS A 17 6.70 -1.75 4.70
C HIS A 17 6.04 -0.63 5.50
N GLU A 18 6.24 0.63 5.11
CA GLU A 18 5.59 1.77 5.77
C GLU A 18 4.07 1.74 5.61
N VAL A 19 3.59 1.36 4.42
CA VAL A 19 2.16 1.16 4.17
C VAL A 19 1.60 0.04 5.04
N PHE A 20 2.32 -1.08 5.16
CA PHE A 20 1.92 -2.19 6.02
C PHE A 20 1.89 -1.81 7.51
N CYS A 21 2.92 -1.10 7.99
CA CYS A 21 2.95 -0.55 9.35
C CYS A 21 1.79 0.41 9.61
N ALA A 22 1.43 1.26 8.64
CA ALA A 22 0.28 2.16 8.74
C ALA A 22 -1.04 1.39 8.86
N VAL A 23 -1.23 0.32 8.08
CA VAL A 23 -2.41 -0.56 8.18
C VAL A 23 -2.45 -1.26 9.54
N LEU A 24 -1.33 -1.79 10.03
CA LEU A 24 -1.26 -2.40 11.36
C LEU A 24 -1.57 -1.40 12.47
N TYR A 25 -1.08 -0.17 12.35
CA TYR A 25 -1.39 0.91 13.29
C TYR A 25 -2.89 1.21 13.33
N LEU A 26 -3.54 1.31 12.16
CA LEU A 26 -4.99 1.48 12.05
C LEU A 26 -5.76 0.32 12.70
N LEU A 27 -5.36 -0.93 12.44
CA LEU A 27 -6.00 -2.11 13.03
C LEU A 27 -5.79 -2.19 14.55
N LYS A 28 -4.60 -1.81 15.04
CA LYS A 28 -4.26 -1.85 16.47
C LYS A 28 -4.95 -0.74 17.26
N SER A 29 -5.04 0.46 16.71
CA SER A 29 -5.62 1.63 17.36
C SER A 29 -7.13 1.76 17.13
N GLY A 30 -7.66 1.18 16.07
CA GLY A 30 -9.06 1.35 15.64
C GLY A 30 -9.39 2.78 15.21
N CYS A 31 -8.38 3.59 14.89
CA CYS A 31 -8.58 4.99 14.54
C CYS A 31 -9.13 5.14 13.11
N GLN A 32 -9.74 6.30 12.83
CA GLN A 32 -10.20 6.62 11.49
C GLN A 32 -9.00 6.84 10.54
N TRP A 33 -9.14 6.44 9.28
CA TRP A 33 -8.12 6.63 8.23
C TRP A 33 -7.57 8.06 8.14
N ARG A 34 -8.41 9.08 8.40
CA ARG A 34 -8.04 10.49 8.34
C ARG A 34 -7.21 10.97 9.54
N MET A 35 -7.18 10.19 10.62
CA MET A 35 -6.37 10.45 11.81
C MET A 35 -5.02 9.73 11.77
N LEU A 36 -4.63 9.18 10.61
CA LEU A 36 -3.31 8.58 10.45
C LEU A 36 -2.23 9.65 10.69
N PRO A 37 -1.24 9.40 11.56
CA PRO A 37 -0.12 10.32 11.78
C PRO A 37 0.62 10.63 10.48
N SER A 38 1.12 11.86 10.33
CA SER A 38 1.88 12.31 9.17
C SER A 38 3.26 11.66 9.04
N GLU A 39 3.68 10.87 10.04
CA GLU A 39 4.87 10.01 9.98
C GLU A 39 4.67 8.85 9.01
N PHE A 40 3.43 8.48 8.72
CA PHE A 40 3.09 7.46 7.74
C PHE A 40 2.79 8.09 6.36
N PRO A 41 2.90 7.30 5.27
CA PRO A 41 2.45 7.75 3.95
C PRO A 41 0.99 8.18 3.97
N GLU A 42 0.61 9.07 3.04
CA GLU A 42 -0.74 9.63 2.97
C GLU A 42 -1.82 8.56 3.08
N TRP A 43 -2.81 8.79 3.94
CA TRP A 43 -3.89 7.83 4.20
C TRP A 43 -4.58 7.34 2.92
N ARG A 44 -4.64 8.18 1.87
CA ARG A 44 -5.19 7.81 0.55
C ARG A 44 -4.39 6.70 -0.09
N THR A 45 -3.07 6.80 -0.05
CA THR A 45 -2.16 5.77 -0.56
C THR A 45 -2.32 4.50 0.25
N VAL A 46 -2.31 4.59 1.58
CA VAL A 46 -2.46 3.41 2.45
C VAL A 46 -3.79 2.70 2.19
N HIS A 47 -4.88 3.47 2.06
CA HIS A 47 -6.20 2.92 1.74
C HIS A 47 -6.24 2.28 0.35
N SER A 48 -5.62 2.89 -0.68
CA SER A 48 -5.54 2.28 -2.01
C SER A 48 -4.79 0.95 -1.99
N TYR A 49 -3.68 0.85 -1.26
CA TYR A 49 -2.96 -0.41 -1.10
C TYR A 49 -3.77 -1.44 -0.30
N PHE A 50 -4.42 -1.01 0.77
CA PHE A 50 -5.31 -1.87 1.54
C PHE A 50 -6.45 -2.44 0.69
N ALA A 51 -7.08 -1.62 -0.16
CA ALA A 51 -8.11 -2.07 -1.08
C ALA A 51 -7.57 -3.11 -2.08
N ILE A 52 -6.40 -2.86 -2.68
CA ILE A 52 -5.75 -3.82 -3.58
C ILE A 52 -5.41 -5.14 -2.88
N TRP A 53 -4.97 -5.09 -1.62
CA TRP A 53 -4.67 -6.30 -0.84
C TRP A 53 -5.90 -7.01 -0.30
N SER A 54 -7.01 -6.29 -0.15
CA SER A 54 -8.28 -6.84 0.31
C SER A 54 -9.15 -7.37 -0.83
N GLU A 55 -8.81 -7.05 -2.08
CA GLU A 55 -9.37 -7.75 -3.24
C GLU A 55 -8.88 -9.19 -3.19
N LEU A 56 -9.79 -10.08 -2.77
CA LEU A 56 -9.56 -11.53 -2.80
C LEU A 56 -9.15 -11.91 -4.21
N ASP A 57 -7.99 -12.57 -4.32
CA ASP A 57 -7.62 -13.23 -5.55
C ASP A 57 -8.76 -14.18 -5.95
N LYS A 58 -8.99 -14.38 -7.24
CA LYS A 58 -10.11 -15.19 -7.73
C LYS A 58 -10.05 -16.64 -7.24
N ASP A 59 -8.90 -17.03 -6.68
CA ASP A 59 -8.61 -18.32 -6.10
C ASP A 59 -8.90 -18.45 -4.58
N GLY A 60 -9.42 -17.40 -3.93
CA GLY A 60 -10.10 -17.50 -2.64
C GLY A 60 -9.28 -18.11 -1.49
N VAL A 61 -8.07 -17.62 -1.26
CA VAL A 61 -7.31 -17.87 -0.02
C VAL A 61 -7.44 -16.69 0.92
#